data_AF-A0A0M8XCG4-F1
#
_entry.id   AF-A0A0M8XCG4-F1
#
_cell.length_a   1.000
_cell.length_b   1.000
_cell.length_c   1.000
_cell.angle_alpha   90.00
_cell.angle_beta   90.00
_cell.angle_gamma   90.00
#
_symmetry.space_group_name_H-M   'P 1'
#
loop_
_entity.id
_entity.type
_entity.pdbx_description
1 polymer ?
#
loop_
_entity_poly.entity_id
_entity_poly.type
_entity_poly.pdbx_seq_one_letter_code
_entity_poly.pdbx_strand_id
1 'polypeptide(L)'
;MAIRLAGARPPRRRPRWALDDATLAIRLPRSGPDEQAVSELAAELADRIGPAVHPYEVAALLEAEGLSASVISERYGHPNLFSLASALYERVPRSFPEPAPAADPWRRPDTLRCLLRGVLFALPGLAYLLAAPLWDTGGYAPALIVAGLVSWAWGQALGHRAHLRMTAGRREAGRTLLAGSPAGAAVATAVAALPADGGPVTLVAAAQSAYLAAAGVLLVLGRERLLLAALSPLLAGAAVLPWWQPGPVLRAGLPLLALLATLTVTGWVLRGALAVPAAAGATRPRLLWSLPYGLFGLAAGVLVLLEGREEPYAVIVLTLSMGPAEWLLYRYRGLSVAALRATATPTAFLLRSAGILGLCLLAYLAPLLPAALLTGADPVALLLLAAVLWTALLLQAFGAAWPSAGICLTAAGGAGAVVVFHLPPGAALALPLGCGAAALCLSACALWLLGRPAPHA
;
A
#
# COMPACT_ATOMS: atom_id res chain seq x y z
N MET A 1 -34.96 -27.03 39.45
CA MET A 1 -33.92 -27.86 40.11
C MET A 1 -33.55 -27.15 41.41
N ALA A 2 -33.90 -27.76 42.54
CA ALA A 2 -34.04 -27.10 43.85
C ALA A 2 -32.69 -26.80 44.52
N ILE A 3 -32.51 -25.55 44.96
CA ILE A 3 -31.39 -25.10 45.79
C ILE A 3 -31.75 -25.32 47.26
N ARG A 4 -31.02 -26.23 47.93
CA ARG A 4 -31.12 -26.50 49.36
C ARG A 4 -30.41 -25.40 50.15
N LEU A 5 -31.18 -24.67 50.94
CA LEU A 5 -30.74 -23.92 52.12
C LEU A 5 -30.39 -24.91 53.23
N ALA A 6 -29.21 -24.78 53.83
CA ALA A 6 -28.82 -25.52 55.02
C ALA A 6 -28.23 -24.57 56.08
N GLY A 7 -29.12 -24.10 56.96
CA GLY A 7 -29.02 -24.19 58.41
C GLY A 7 -27.78 -23.61 59.11
N ALA A 8 -27.98 -22.47 59.77
CA ALA A 8 -27.16 -21.98 60.87
C ALA A 8 -27.07 -23.02 62.02
N ARG A 9 -25.85 -23.27 62.51
CA ARG A 9 -25.58 -24.07 63.71
C ARG A 9 -25.04 -23.18 64.85
N PRO A 10 -25.46 -23.40 66.11
CA PRO A 10 -25.14 -22.56 67.26
C PRO A 10 -23.70 -22.75 67.78
N PRO A 11 -23.18 -21.81 68.59
CA PRO A 11 -21.78 -21.80 69.02
C PRO A 11 -21.50 -22.92 70.02
N ARG A 12 -20.49 -23.76 69.71
CA ARG A 12 -19.98 -24.77 70.63
C ARG A 12 -19.10 -24.13 71.71
N ARG A 13 -19.53 -24.29 72.96
CA ARG A 13 -18.79 -23.95 74.18
C ARG A 13 -17.42 -24.62 74.20
N ARG A 14 -16.39 -23.84 74.57
CA ARG A 14 -15.03 -24.30 74.87
C ARG A 14 -15.03 -25.25 76.08
N PRO A 15 -14.31 -26.39 76.03
CA PRO A 15 -13.86 -27.10 77.22
C PRO A 15 -12.68 -26.35 77.87
N ARG A 16 -12.68 -26.31 79.21
CA ARG A 16 -11.85 -25.44 80.06
C ARG A 16 -10.63 -26.17 80.66
N TRP A 17 -10.10 -27.19 79.99
CA TRP A 17 -9.01 -28.04 80.49
C TRP A 17 -8.08 -28.44 79.35
N ALA A 18 -7.19 -27.52 78.98
CA ALA A 18 -5.95 -27.78 78.23
C ALA A 18 -5.14 -26.48 78.20
N LEU A 19 -4.80 -25.99 79.39
CA LEU A 19 -3.66 -25.11 79.60
C LEU A 19 -2.68 -25.93 80.43
N ASP A 20 -1.41 -25.73 80.12
CA ASP A 20 -0.23 -26.18 80.85
C ASP A 20 0.26 -27.58 80.51
N ASP A 21 0.85 -27.69 79.31
CA ASP A 21 2.17 -28.31 79.21
C ASP A 21 3.10 -27.36 78.44
N ALA A 22 3.87 -26.63 79.24
CA ALA A 22 4.87 -25.66 78.84
C ALA A 22 6.03 -26.37 78.13
N THR A 23 5.87 -26.60 76.83
CA THR A 23 7.03 -26.74 75.95
C THR A 23 7.50 -25.32 75.62
N LEU A 24 8.68 -24.95 76.12
CA LEU A 24 9.43 -23.76 75.73
C LEU A 24 9.77 -23.85 74.23
N ALA A 25 8.78 -23.62 73.38
CA ALA A 25 9.03 -23.18 72.02
C ALA A 25 9.59 -21.77 72.15
N ILE A 26 10.92 -21.66 72.00
CA ILE A 26 11.59 -20.41 71.73
C ILE A 26 10.87 -19.83 70.49
N ARG A 27 9.90 -18.94 70.72
CA ARG A 27 9.45 -18.01 69.69
C ARG A 27 10.63 -17.07 69.51
N LEU A 28 11.54 -17.45 68.61
CA LEU A 28 12.29 -16.44 67.88
C LEU A 28 11.26 -15.38 67.44
N PRO A 29 11.49 -14.09 67.69
CA PRO A 29 10.63 -13.08 67.11
C PRO A 29 10.59 -13.40 65.62
N ARG A 30 9.43 -13.79 65.11
CA ARG A 30 9.22 -13.75 63.67
C ARG A 30 9.34 -12.28 63.37
N SER A 31 10.53 -11.85 62.94
CA SER A 31 10.71 -10.58 62.25
C SER A 31 9.64 -10.61 61.17
N GLY A 32 8.58 -9.82 61.38
CA GLY A 32 7.62 -9.58 60.33
C GLY A 32 8.35 -8.99 59.11
N PRO A 33 7.69 -8.92 57.95
CA PRO A 33 8.25 -8.20 56.82
C PRO A 33 8.74 -6.83 57.30
N ASP A 34 9.98 -6.47 56.93
CA ASP A 34 10.51 -5.15 57.22
C ASP A 34 9.80 -4.16 56.29
N GLU A 35 8.67 -3.65 56.78
CA GLU A 35 7.81 -2.74 56.05
C GLU A 35 8.56 -1.48 55.59
N GLN A 36 9.65 -1.08 56.27
CA GLN A 36 10.43 0.07 55.85
C GLN A 36 11.35 -0.30 54.69
N ALA A 37 12.07 -1.42 54.78
CA ALA A 37 12.91 -1.91 53.69
C ALA A 37 12.10 -2.24 52.41
N VAL A 38 10.88 -2.79 52.56
CA VAL A 38 9.97 -3.04 51.43
C VAL A 38 9.46 -1.73 50.83
N SER A 39 9.25 -0.68 51.63
CA SER A 39 8.86 0.66 51.13
C SER A 39 9.98 1.31 50.33
N GLU A 40 11.21 1.23 50.83
CA GLU A 40 12.37 1.76 50.14
C GLU A 40 12.59 1.05 48.79
N LEU A 41 12.50 -0.28 48.77
CA LEU A 41 12.60 -1.05 47.53
C LEU A 41 11.45 -0.75 46.56
N ALA A 42 10.23 -0.58 47.08
CA ALA A 42 9.07 -0.18 46.28
C ALA A 42 9.25 1.21 45.66
N ALA A 43 9.85 2.15 46.39
CA ALA A 43 10.13 3.50 45.88
C ALA A 43 11.26 3.49 44.85
N GLU A 44 12.34 2.74 45.09
CA GLU A 44 13.48 2.61 44.18
C GLU A 44 13.09 1.97 42.84
N LEU A 45 12.27 0.93 42.89
CA LEU A 45 11.86 0.16 41.71
C LEU A 45 10.48 0.58 41.16
N ALA A 46 9.89 1.67 41.66
CA ALA A 46 8.53 2.10 41.31
C ALA A 46 8.33 2.21 39.79
N ASP A 47 9.26 2.84 39.07
CA ASP A 47 9.16 3.06 37.62
C ASP A 47 9.23 1.76 36.81
N ARG A 48 9.89 0.73 37.33
CA ARG A 48 10.07 -0.58 36.66
C ARG A 48 9.00 -1.59 37.07
N ILE A 49 8.47 -1.48 38.29
CA ILE A 49 7.40 -2.32 38.83
C ILE A 49 6.03 -1.80 38.41
N GLY A 50 5.84 -0.49 38.30
CA GLY A 50 4.57 0.15 37.93
C GLY A 50 3.92 -0.40 36.64
N PRO A 51 4.69 -0.66 35.57
CA PRO A 51 4.20 -1.28 34.33
C PRO A 51 3.87 -2.76 34.40
N ALA A 52 4.29 -3.47 35.45
CA ALA A 52 4.08 -4.91 35.56
C ALA A 52 2.59 -5.24 35.63
N VAL A 53 2.14 -6.20 34.82
CA VAL A 53 0.74 -6.66 34.70
C VAL A 53 0.48 -7.86 35.63
N HIS A 54 1.53 -8.54 36.07
CA HIS A 54 1.43 -9.68 36.99
C HIS A 54 2.58 -9.69 38.02
N PRO A 55 2.35 -10.17 39.26
CA PRO A 55 3.41 -10.34 40.26
C PRO A 55 4.62 -11.17 39.78
N TYR A 56 4.45 -12.04 38.80
CA TYR A 56 5.55 -12.84 38.23
C TYR A 56 6.50 -12.03 37.34
N GLU A 57 6.02 -10.95 36.71
CA GLU A 57 6.91 -10.02 36.00
C GLU A 57 7.78 -9.25 36.99
N VAL A 58 7.23 -8.89 38.15
CA VAL A 58 7.98 -8.31 39.28
C VAL A 58 8.99 -9.32 39.83
N ALA A 59 8.62 -10.60 39.96
CA ALA A 59 9.56 -11.64 40.38
C ALA A 59 10.72 -11.79 39.39
N ALA A 60 10.45 -11.81 38.08
CA ALA A 60 11.49 -11.86 37.05
C ALA A 60 12.39 -10.61 37.08
N LEU A 61 11.84 -9.43 37.37
CA LEU A 61 12.60 -8.20 37.56
C LEU A 61 13.56 -8.32 38.74
N LEU A 62 13.07 -8.77 39.90
CA LEU A 62 13.85 -8.95 41.12
C LEU A 62 14.94 -10.03 40.95
N GLU A 63 14.64 -11.09 40.18
CA GLU A 63 15.62 -12.12 39.81
C GLU A 63 16.72 -11.56 38.90
N ALA A 64 16.36 -10.71 37.93
CA ALA A 64 17.33 -10.04 37.05
C ALA A 64 18.23 -9.05 37.81
N GLU A 65 17.74 -8.43 38.88
CA GLU A 65 18.54 -7.63 39.83
C GLU A 65 19.46 -8.48 40.72
N GLY A 66 19.37 -9.82 40.65
CA GLY A 66 20.24 -10.73 41.39
C GLY A 66 19.88 -10.89 42.86
N LEU A 67 18.63 -10.62 43.26
CA LEU A 67 18.19 -10.81 44.64
C LEU A 67 18.13 -12.31 45.00
N SER A 68 19.06 -12.76 45.83
CA SER A 68 19.09 -14.14 46.33
C SER A 68 18.03 -14.38 47.41
N ALA A 69 17.61 -15.64 47.57
CA ALA A 69 16.64 -16.03 48.59
C ALA A 69 17.10 -15.69 50.03
N SER A 70 18.40 -15.71 50.30
CA SER A 70 18.96 -15.32 51.61
C SER A 70 18.77 -13.83 51.89
N VAL A 71 19.07 -12.97 50.91
CA VAL A 71 18.88 -11.51 51.03
C VAL A 71 17.40 -11.17 51.18
N ILE A 72 16.51 -11.88 50.48
CA ILE A 72 15.05 -11.68 50.57
C ILE A 72 14.52 -11.99 51.96
N SER A 73 14.97 -13.10 52.55
CA SER A 73 14.57 -13.51 53.89
C SER A 73 15.18 -12.63 54.98
N GLU A 74 16.45 -12.25 54.87
CA GLU A 74 17.17 -11.50 55.91
C GLU A 74 16.84 -10.01 55.90
N ARG A 75 16.74 -9.39 54.72
CA ARG A 75 16.58 -7.94 54.58
C ARG A 75 15.12 -7.49 54.46
N TYR A 76 14.26 -8.31 53.87
CA TYR A 76 12.87 -7.94 53.60
C TYR A 76 11.85 -8.77 54.39
N GLY A 77 12.28 -9.81 55.12
CA GLY A 77 11.42 -10.64 55.95
C GLY A 77 10.38 -11.46 55.17
N HIS A 78 10.57 -11.61 53.86
CA HIS A 78 9.69 -12.41 53.00
C HIS A 78 10.24 -13.83 52.79
N PRO A 79 9.38 -14.87 52.75
CA PRO A 79 9.83 -16.26 52.67
C PRO A 79 10.40 -16.64 51.30
N ASN A 80 10.05 -15.92 50.24
CA ASN A 80 10.53 -16.18 48.89
C ASN A 80 10.33 -14.94 47.98
N LEU A 81 11.00 -14.98 46.82
CA LEU A 81 10.93 -13.98 45.77
C LEU A 81 9.49 -13.63 45.34
N PHE A 82 8.63 -14.64 45.21
CA PHE A 82 7.24 -14.45 44.77
C PHE A 82 6.41 -13.69 45.82
N SER A 83 6.64 -13.94 47.11
CA SER A 83 5.96 -13.25 48.20
C SER A 83 6.36 -11.78 48.26
N LEU A 84 7.65 -11.48 48.08
CA LEU A 84 8.13 -10.10 47.98
C LEU A 84 7.58 -9.42 46.72
N ALA A 85 7.56 -10.12 45.58
CA ALA A 85 7.03 -9.60 44.33
C ALA A 85 5.53 -9.27 44.41
N SER A 86 4.72 -10.11 45.07
CA SER A 86 3.31 -9.82 45.35
C SER A 86 3.14 -8.59 46.25
N ALA A 87 3.93 -8.47 47.32
CA ALA A 87 3.87 -7.32 48.22
C ALA A 87 4.25 -6.01 47.51
N LEU A 88 5.28 -6.02 46.67
CA LEU A 88 5.67 -4.87 45.84
C LEU A 88 4.63 -4.55 44.76
N TYR A 89 4.01 -5.58 44.17
CA TYR A 89 2.96 -5.43 43.16
C TYR A 89 1.71 -4.74 43.73
N GLU A 90 1.28 -5.09 44.94
CA GLU A 90 0.12 -4.46 45.58
C GLU A 90 0.38 -3.01 46.01
N ARG A 91 1.64 -2.67 46.25
CA ARG A 91 2.03 -1.43 46.92
C ARG A 91 2.49 -0.31 46.00
N VAL A 92 3.10 -0.66 44.88
CA VAL A 92 3.47 0.34 43.85
C VAL A 92 2.22 0.70 43.03
N PRO A 93 1.89 1.99 42.84
CA PRO A 93 0.82 2.42 41.95
C PRO A 93 1.06 1.91 40.52
N ARG A 94 0.02 1.35 39.88
CA ARG A 94 0.15 0.85 38.51
C ARG A 94 0.30 2.03 37.55
N SER A 95 1.34 2.00 36.74
CA SER A 95 1.59 2.94 35.66
C SER A 95 1.72 2.16 34.36
N PHE A 96 0.85 2.40 33.39
CA PHE A 96 0.93 1.74 32.09
C PHE A 96 1.50 2.72 31.06
N PRO A 97 2.84 2.90 31.02
CA PRO A 97 3.46 3.82 30.07
C PRO A 97 3.13 3.39 28.66
N GLU A 98 2.75 4.36 27.82
CA GLU A 98 2.47 4.09 26.42
C GLU A 98 3.77 3.61 25.73
N PRO A 99 3.74 2.49 24.98
CA PRO A 99 4.92 2.01 24.28
C PRO A 99 5.49 3.08 23.35
N ALA A 100 6.82 3.16 23.24
CA ALA A 100 7.46 4.09 22.33
C ALA A 100 6.89 3.92 20.91
N PRO A 101 6.58 5.01 20.18
CA PRO A 101 5.96 4.91 18.87
C PRO A 101 6.87 4.12 17.92
N ALA A 102 6.41 2.94 17.49
CA ALA A 102 7.12 2.18 16.46
C ALA A 102 7.31 3.05 15.21
N ALA A 103 8.51 3.03 14.64
CA ALA A 103 8.84 3.78 13.44
C ALA A 103 7.81 3.48 12.34
N ASP A 104 7.17 4.53 11.82
CA ASP A 104 6.22 4.38 10.72
C ASP A 104 7.00 4.28 9.41
N PRO A 105 6.99 3.11 8.72
CA PRO A 105 7.70 2.94 7.45
C PRO A 105 7.14 3.84 6.33
N TRP A 106 5.94 4.42 6.50
CA TRP A 106 5.27 5.27 5.51
C TRP A 106 5.43 6.77 5.78
N ARG A 107 6.14 7.16 6.85
CA ARG A 107 6.17 8.54 7.34
C ARG A 107 6.82 9.52 6.36
N ARG A 108 7.82 9.07 5.60
CA ARG A 108 8.48 9.84 4.54
C ARG A 108 8.49 9.04 3.24
N PRO A 109 7.46 9.20 2.38
CA PRO A 109 7.57 8.73 1.02
C PRO A 109 8.73 9.44 0.31
N ASP A 110 9.40 8.74 -0.60
CA ASP A 110 10.37 9.36 -1.49
C ASP A 110 9.64 10.25 -2.50
N THR A 111 9.38 11.50 -2.10
CA THR A 111 8.61 12.48 -2.88
C THR A 111 9.17 12.65 -4.28
N LEU A 112 10.51 12.71 -4.40
CA LEU A 112 11.18 12.85 -5.69
C LEU A 112 10.89 11.65 -6.60
N ARG A 113 10.93 10.44 -6.04
CA ARG A 113 10.62 9.22 -6.79
C ARG A 113 9.15 9.17 -7.26
N CYS A 114 8.19 9.55 -6.41
CA CYS A 114 6.78 9.60 -6.81
C CYS A 114 6.55 10.64 -7.93
N LEU A 115 7.11 11.85 -7.79
CA LEU A 115 6.99 12.89 -8.82
C LEU A 115 7.65 12.47 -10.13
N LEU A 116 8.84 11.87 -10.05
CA LEU A 116 9.56 11.37 -11.21
C LEU A 116 8.75 10.31 -11.97
N ARG A 117 7.98 9.46 -11.29
CA ARG A 117 7.11 8.47 -11.95
C ARG A 117 6.02 9.09 -12.81
N GLY A 118 5.37 10.16 -12.34
CA GLY A 118 4.40 10.91 -13.15
C GLY A 118 5.02 11.40 -14.46
N VAL A 119 6.23 11.97 -14.38
CA VAL A 119 6.98 12.42 -15.56
C VAL A 119 7.36 11.25 -16.47
N LEU A 120 7.84 10.15 -15.90
CA LEU A 120 8.22 8.93 -16.64
C LEU A 120 7.04 8.24 -17.34
N PHE A 121 5.82 8.39 -16.84
CA PHE A 121 4.62 7.88 -17.51
C PHE A 121 4.22 8.74 -18.72
N ALA A 122 4.46 10.06 -18.68
CA ALA A 122 4.13 10.98 -19.77
C ALA A 122 5.20 11.05 -20.87
N LEU A 123 6.48 10.90 -20.50
CA LEU A 123 7.65 10.97 -21.38
C LEU A 123 7.58 10.15 -22.69
N PRO A 124 7.06 8.92 -22.70
CA PRO A 124 6.93 8.12 -23.92
C PRO A 124 6.01 8.78 -24.95
N GLY A 125 5.09 9.63 -24.50
CA GLY A 125 4.23 10.46 -25.34
C GLY A 125 5.01 11.28 -26.37
N LEU A 126 6.22 11.73 -26.01
CA LEU A 126 7.10 12.51 -26.89
C LEU A 126 7.55 11.72 -28.13
N ALA A 127 7.61 10.39 -28.04
CA ALA A 127 7.93 9.55 -29.19
C ALA A 127 6.85 9.67 -30.27
N TYR A 128 5.57 9.76 -29.89
CA TYR A 128 4.49 9.99 -30.86
C TYR A 128 4.58 11.37 -31.50
N LEU A 129 4.97 12.41 -30.75
CA LEU A 129 5.19 13.75 -31.32
C LEU A 129 6.32 13.76 -32.35
N LEU A 130 7.43 13.10 -32.05
CA LEU A 130 8.57 12.98 -32.98
C LEU A 130 8.23 12.14 -34.20
N ALA A 131 7.49 11.05 -34.00
CA ALA A 131 7.14 10.13 -35.06
C ALA A 131 5.98 10.62 -35.93
N ALA A 132 5.02 11.41 -35.39
CA ALA A 132 3.76 11.80 -36.04
C ALA A 132 3.86 12.17 -37.53
N PRO A 133 4.89 12.91 -38.01
CA PRO A 133 4.99 13.27 -39.42
C PRO A 133 5.43 12.14 -40.37
N LEU A 134 5.81 10.97 -39.84
CA LEU A 134 6.39 9.85 -40.60
C LEU A 134 5.36 8.80 -41.04
N TRP A 135 4.10 8.93 -40.64
CA TRP A 135 3.12 7.84 -40.68
C TRP A 135 1.69 8.39 -40.58
N ASP A 136 0.73 7.66 -41.15
CA ASP A 136 -0.69 8.03 -41.13
C ASP A 136 -1.29 7.75 -39.74
N THR A 137 -1.47 8.81 -38.96
CA THR A 137 -2.01 8.74 -37.59
C THR A 137 -3.42 8.17 -37.54
N GLY A 138 -4.21 8.29 -38.61
CA GLY A 138 -5.58 7.78 -38.67
C GLY A 138 -5.66 6.25 -38.76
N GLY A 139 -4.82 5.65 -39.61
CA GLY A 139 -4.80 4.20 -39.84
C GLY A 139 -4.10 3.40 -38.73
N TYR A 140 -3.16 4.02 -38.01
CA TYR A 140 -2.29 3.30 -37.07
C TYR A 140 -2.70 3.40 -35.60
N ALA A 141 -3.53 4.39 -35.23
CA ALA A 141 -3.98 4.59 -33.86
C ALA A 141 -4.66 3.36 -33.22
N PRO A 142 -5.56 2.61 -33.88
CA PRO A 142 -6.26 1.48 -33.25
C PRO A 142 -5.30 0.39 -32.77
N ALA A 143 -4.29 0.04 -33.56
CA ALA A 143 -3.30 -0.98 -33.21
C ALA A 143 -2.48 -0.59 -31.97
N LEU A 144 -2.08 0.67 -31.88
CA LEU A 144 -1.29 1.16 -30.75
C LEU A 144 -2.10 1.34 -29.47
N ILE A 145 -3.36 1.75 -29.61
CA ILE A 145 -4.30 1.83 -28.50
C ILE A 145 -4.51 0.44 -27.91
N VAL A 146 -4.79 -0.56 -28.77
CA VAL A 146 -4.95 -1.95 -28.35
C VAL A 146 -3.67 -2.49 -27.69
N ALA A 147 -2.50 -2.27 -28.31
CA ALA A 147 -1.22 -2.65 -27.72
C ALA A 147 -1.01 -2.00 -26.35
N GLY A 148 -1.34 -0.71 -26.21
CA GLY A 148 -1.23 0.06 -24.97
C GLY A 148 -2.14 -0.47 -23.87
N LEU A 149 -3.42 -0.70 -24.17
CA LEU A 149 -4.40 -1.24 -23.23
C LEU A 149 -3.99 -2.63 -22.70
N VAL A 150 -3.60 -3.53 -23.60
CA VAL A 150 -3.16 -4.88 -23.23
C VAL A 150 -1.86 -4.83 -22.42
N SER A 151 -0.91 -3.99 -22.82
CA SER A 151 0.35 -3.80 -22.09
C SER A 151 0.12 -3.22 -20.70
N TRP A 152 -0.81 -2.28 -20.54
CA TRP A 152 -1.16 -1.69 -19.25
C TRP A 152 -1.85 -2.71 -18.34
N ALA A 153 -2.86 -3.42 -18.84
CA ALA A 153 -3.54 -4.49 -18.10
C ALA A 153 -2.55 -5.57 -17.63
N TRP A 154 -1.69 -6.04 -18.54
CA TRP A 154 -0.64 -7.01 -18.19
C TRP A 154 0.36 -6.45 -17.18
N GLY A 155 0.78 -5.20 -17.36
CA GLY A 155 1.71 -4.50 -16.47
C GLY A 155 1.19 -4.38 -15.03
N GLN A 156 -0.11 -4.11 -14.84
CA GLN A 156 -0.72 -4.06 -13.50
C GLN A 156 -0.70 -5.43 -12.81
N ALA A 157 -1.13 -6.47 -13.50
CA ALA A 157 -1.13 -7.84 -12.96
C ALA A 157 0.30 -8.32 -12.65
N LEU A 158 1.24 -8.10 -13.58
CA LEU A 158 2.64 -8.47 -13.41
C LEU A 158 3.32 -7.68 -12.30
N GLY A 159 3.07 -6.38 -12.20
CA GLY A 159 3.59 -5.51 -11.15
C GLY A 159 3.17 -5.97 -9.77
N HIS A 160 1.88 -6.24 -9.57
CA HIS A 160 1.37 -6.81 -8.32
C HIS A 160 2.08 -8.12 -7.97
N ARG A 161 2.16 -9.05 -8.92
CA ARG A 161 2.81 -10.35 -8.72
C ARG A 161 4.29 -10.23 -8.39
N ALA A 162 5.00 -9.32 -9.05
CA ALA A 162 6.41 -9.06 -8.82
C ALA A 162 6.65 -8.44 -7.43
N HIS A 163 5.78 -7.54 -6.97
CA HIS A 163 5.84 -6.99 -5.61
C HIS A 163 5.57 -8.05 -4.54
N LEU A 164 4.61 -8.95 -4.74
CA LEU A 164 4.42 -10.09 -3.84
C LEU A 164 5.68 -10.96 -3.77
N ARG A 165 6.31 -11.22 -4.91
CA ARG A 165 7.54 -12.02 -5.00
C ARG A 165 8.77 -11.30 -4.44
N MET A 166 8.75 -9.98 -4.38
CA MET A 166 9.79 -9.16 -3.76
C MET A 166 9.92 -9.44 -2.26
N THR A 167 8.82 -9.82 -1.59
CA THR A 167 8.82 -10.20 -0.17
C THR A 167 9.64 -11.46 0.10
N ALA A 168 9.65 -12.40 -0.85
CA ALA A 168 10.46 -13.60 -0.78
C ALA A 168 11.92 -13.34 -1.20
N GLY A 169 12.15 -12.41 -2.13
CA GLY A 169 13.51 -11.98 -2.49
C GLY A 169 13.63 -11.36 -3.87
N ARG A 170 14.71 -10.61 -4.08
CA ARG A 170 14.95 -9.85 -5.33
C ARG A 170 15.12 -10.74 -6.55
N ARG A 171 15.76 -11.91 -6.40
CA ARG A 171 15.92 -12.91 -7.48
C ARG A 171 14.58 -13.44 -7.97
N GLU A 172 13.66 -13.69 -7.04
CA GLU A 172 12.37 -14.30 -7.30
C GLU A 172 11.39 -13.32 -7.98
N ALA A 173 11.48 -12.04 -7.63
CA ALA A 173 10.84 -10.95 -8.39
C ALA A 173 11.46 -10.83 -9.79
N GLY A 174 12.79 -10.83 -9.90
CA GLY A 174 13.51 -10.77 -11.19
C GLY A 174 13.12 -11.89 -12.15
N ARG A 175 12.99 -13.14 -11.67
CA ARG A 175 12.50 -14.29 -12.46
C ARG A 175 11.07 -14.09 -12.96
N THR A 176 10.21 -13.53 -12.12
CA THR A 176 8.81 -13.27 -12.47
C THR A 176 8.71 -12.21 -13.56
N LEU A 177 9.52 -11.17 -13.46
CA LEU A 177 9.63 -10.11 -14.47
C LEU A 177 10.26 -10.61 -15.78
N LEU A 178 11.33 -11.41 -15.71
CA LEU A 178 11.99 -11.96 -16.89
C LEU A 178 11.05 -12.85 -17.73
N ALA A 179 10.21 -13.66 -17.08
CA ALA A 179 9.24 -14.50 -17.79
C ALA A 179 7.99 -13.72 -18.20
N GLY A 180 7.48 -12.85 -17.31
CA GLY A 180 6.23 -12.15 -17.51
C GLY A 180 6.31 -11.00 -18.51
N SER A 181 7.40 -10.24 -18.54
CA SER A 181 7.51 -9.05 -19.39
C SER A 181 7.54 -9.39 -20.88
N PRO A 182 8.36 -10.34 -21.38
CA PRO A 182 8.34 -10.74 -22.79
C PRO A 182 7.00 -11.37 -23.20
N ALA A 183 6.39 -12.18 -22.34
CA ALA A 183 5.08 -12.77 -22.60
C ALA A 183 3.99 -11.69 -22.77
N GLY A 184 3.99 -10.67 -21.89
CA GLY A 184 3.08 -9.54 -22.00
C GLY A 184 3.27 -8.74 -23.29
N ALA A 185 4.53 -8.49 -23.66
CA ALA A 185 4.84 -7.79 -24.90
C ALA A 185 4.38 -8.59 -26.13
N ALA A 186 4.59 -9.92 -26.13
CA ALA A 186 4.15 -10.80 -27.21
C ALA A 186 2.62 -10.82 -27.33
N VAL A 187 1.90 -10.96 -26.21
CA VAL A 187 0.42 -10.94 -26.21
C VAL A 187 -0.10 -9.58 -26.70
N ALA A 188 0.43 -8.47 -26.21
CA ALA A 188 0.02 -7.14 -26.65
C ALA A 188 0.27 -6.93 -28.15
N THR A 189 1.42 -7.39 -28.67
CA THR A 189 1.75 -7.35 -30.09
C THR A 189 0.79 -8.20 -30.92
N ALA A 190 0.49 -9.43 -30.47
CA ALA A 190 -0.39 -10.34 -31.17
C ALA A 190 -1.83 -9.80 -31.26
N VAL A 191 -2.35 -9.22 -30.19
CA VAL A 191 -3.69 -8.60 -30.19
C VAL A 191 -3.70 -7.34 -31.06
N ALA A 192 -2.63 -6.54 -31.04
CA ALA A 192 -2.48 -5.37 -31.90
C ALA A 192 -2.29 -5.70 -33.39
N ALA A 193 -1.93 -6.93 -33.74
CA ALA A 193 -1.83 -7.38 -35.13
C ALA A 193 -3.21 -7.47 -35.81
N LEU A 194 -4.29 -7.69 -35.04
CA LEU A 194 -5.67 -7.79 -35.55
C LEU A 194 -6.13 -6.51 -36.25
N PRO A 195 -6.07 -5.31 -35.64
CA PRO A 195 -6.40 -4.06 -36.34
C PRO A 195 -5.31 -3.58 -37.30
N ALA A 196 -4.13 -4.21 -37.32
CA ALA A 196 -2.99 -3.79 -38.13
C ALA A 196 -2.83 -4.56 -39.44
N ASP A 197 -3.65 -5.59 -39.68
CA ASP A 197 -3.59 -6.49 -40.84
C ASP A 197 -2.18 -7.04 -41.14
N GLY A 198 -1.35 -7.22 -40.11
CA GLY A 198 0.03 -7.72 -40.23
C GLY A 198 1.02 -6.77 -40.92
N GLY A 199 0.68 -5.49 -41.07
CA GLY A 199 1.53 -4.49 -41.72
C GLY A 199 2.69 -3.94 -40.86
N PRO A 200 3.41 -2.90 -41.34
CA PRO A 200 4.52 -2.27 -40.61
C PRO A 200 4.12 -1.72 -39.23
N VAL A 201 2.82 -1.44 -39.03
CA VAL A 201 2.21 -1.02 -37.76
C VAL A 201 2.41 -2.05 -36.66
N THR A 202 2.38 -3.34 -36.99
CA THR A 202 2.59 -4.42 -36.02
C THR A 202 4.00 -4.34 -35.43
N LEU A 203 5.00 -3.92 -36.21
CA LEU A 203 6.37 -3.70 -35.73
C LEU A 203 6.43 -2.50 -34.77
N VAL A 204 5.70 -1.43 -35.06
CA VAL A 204 5.61 -0.25 -34.17
C VAL A 204 4.90 -0.62 -32.87
N ALA A 205 3.80 -1.37 -32.94
CA ALA A 205 3.10 -1.90 -31.78
C ALA A 205 4.01 -2.84 -30.96
N ALA A 206 4.81 -3.68 -31.61
CA ALA A 206 5.80 -4.54 -30.95
C ALA A 206 6.86 -3.72 -30.21
N ALA A 207 7.37 -2.66 -30.85
CA ALA A 207 8.34 -1.75 -30.24
C ALA A 207 7.75 -1.03 -29.01
N GLN A 208 6.51 -0.53 -29.12
CA GLN A 208 5.78 0.08 -28.01
C GLN A 208 5.56 -0.92 -26.86
N SER A 209 5.10 -2.14 -27.16
CA SER A 209 4.87 -3.18 -26.16
C SER A 209 6.17 -3.63 -25.48
N ALA A 210 7.26 -3.76 -26.22
CA ALA A 210 8.58 -4.05 -25.67
C ALA A 210 9.07 -2.92 -24.74
N TYR A 211 8.87 -1.66 -25.15
CA TYR A 211 9.17 -0.49 -24.32
C TYR A 211 8.37 -0.53 -23.00
N LEU A 212 7.05 -0.67 -23.07
CA LEU A 212 6.17 -0.67 -21.89
C LEU A 212 6.51 -1.81 -20.94
N ALA A 213 6.81 -2.99 -21.47
CA ALA A 213 7.26 -4.13 -20.69
C ALA A 213 8.60 -3.85 -19.98
N ALA A 214 9.56 -3.25 -20.67
CA ALA A 214 10.87 -2.91 -20.12
C ALA A 214 10.81 -1.79 -19.07
N ALA A 215 10.09 -0.71 -19.36
CA ALA A 215 9.82 0.38 -18.43
C ALA A 215 9.14 -0.14 -17.16
N GLY A 216 8.15 -1.03 -17.29
CA GLY A 216 7.49 -1.69 -16.16
C GLY A 216 8.47 -2.44 -15.25
N VAL A 217 9.44 -3.17 -15.81
CA VAL A 217 10.49 -3.85 -15.03
C VAL A 217 11.34 -2.85 -14.23
N LEU A 218 11.78 -1.77 -14.88
CA LEU A 218 12.62 -0.75 -14.23
C LEU A 218 11.87 -0.04 -13.11
N LEU A 219 10.59 0.27 -13.30
CA LEU A 219 9.75 0.92 -12.29
C LEU A 219 9.48 -0.01 -11.08
N VAL A 220 9.17 -1.28 -11.31
CA VAL A 220 8.98 -2.27 -10.24
C VAL A 220 10.26 -2.47 -9.42
N LEU A 221 11.43 -2.47 -10.08
CA LEU A 221 12.74 -2.62 -9.42
C LEU A 221 13.29 -1.31 -8.84
N GLY A 222 12.57 -0.20 -8.94
CA GLY A 222 12.94 1.10 -8.39
C GLY A 222 14.14 1.75 -9.07
N ARG A 223 14.17 1.70 -10.40
CA ARG A 223 15.23 2.24 -11.25
C ARG A 223 14.74 3.42 -12.10
N GLU A 224 13.97 4.32 -11.49
CA GLU A 224 13.36 5.49 -12.15
C GLU A 224 14.41 6.40 -12.80
N ARG A 225 15.55 6.63 -12.12
CA ARG A 225 16.64 7.46 -12.64
C ARG A 225 17.30 6.86 -13.90
N LEU A 226 17.42 5.55 -13.96
CA LEU A 226 17.99 4.87 -15.13
C LEU A 226 17.01 4.92 -16.31
N LEU A 227 15.71 4.80 -16.05
CA LEU A 227 14.70 4.99 -17.08
C LEU A 227 14.72 6.43 -17.62
N LEU A 228 14.83 7.43 -16.75
CA LEU A 228 14.98 8.84 -17.18
C LEU A 228 16.21 9.04 -18.06
N ALA A 229 17.35 8.46 -17.67
CA ALA A 229 18.57 8.52 -18.47
C ALA A 229 18.39 7.86 -19.84
N ALA A 230 17.73 6.70 -19.90
CA ALA A 230 17.44 6.00 -21.16
C ALA A 230 16.47 6.80 -22.08
N LEU A 231 15.57 7.59 -21.49
CA LEU A 231 14.62 8.44 -22.21
C LEU A 231 15.19 9.83 -22.57
N SER A 232 16.40 10.17 -22.12
CA SER A 232 17.03 11.46 -22.42
C SER A 232 17.13 11.80 -23.92
N PRO A 233 17.32 10.86 -24.87
CA PRO A 233 17.31 11.20 -26.29
C PRO A 233 15.96 11.72 -26.78
N LEU A 234 14.85 11.20 -26.24
CA LEU A 234 13.50 11.67 -26.55
C LEU A 234 13.27 13.08 -26.02
N LEU A 235 13.72 13.35 -24.79
CA LEU A 235 13.68 14.68 -24.20
C LEU A 235 14.45 15.70 -25.04
N ALA A 236 15.68 15.36 -25.42
CA ALA A 236 16.50 16.23 -26.26
C ALA A 236 15.85 16.48 -27.63
N GLY A 237 15.33 15.43 -28.27
CA GLY A 237 14.63 15.54 -29.55
C GLY A 237 13.39 16.44 -29.48
N ALA A 238 12.54 16.20 -28.49
CA ALA A 238 11.31 16.96 -28.30
C ALA A 238 11.58 18.41 -27.89
N ALA A 239 12.60 18.66 -27.07
CA ALA A 239 12.97 20.01 -26.64
C ALA A 239 13.40 20.88 -27.82
N VAL A 240 14.03 20.32 -28.84
CA VAL A 240 14.54 21.12 -29.97
C VAL A 240 13.46 21.38 -31.05
N LEU A 241 12.35 20.63 -31.05
CA LEU A 241 11.26 20.74 -32.03
C LEU A 241 10.74 22.18 -32.28
N PRO A 242 10.59 23.05 -31.25
CA PRO A 242 10.10 24.41 -31.46
C PRO A 242 11.03 25.29 -32.30
N TRP A 243 12.33 24.99 -32.28
CA TRP A 243 13.37 25.81 -32.93
C TRP A 243 13.95 25.17 -34.19
N TRP A 244 13.88 23.85 -34.30
CA TRP A 244 14.43 23.12 -35.43
C TRP A 244 13.66 21.84 -35.71
N GLN A 245 13.36 21.60 -36.99
CA GLN A 245 12.69 20.38 -37.43
C GLN A 245 13.72 19.30 -37.81
N PRO A 246 13.88 18.23 -37.01
CA PRO A 246 14.80 17.15 -37.32
C PRO A 246 14.33 16.41 -38.59
N GLY A 247 15.30 15.99 -39.42
CA GLY A 247 15.02 15.15 -40.59
C GLY A 247 14.44 13.78 -40.21
N PRO A 248 13.90 13.02 -41.18
CA PRO A 248 13.17 11.77 -40.93
C PRO A 248 14.03 10.71 -40.21
N VAL A 249 15.33 10.65 -40.50
CA VAL A 249 16.28 9.75 -39.86
C VAL A 249 16.38 10.01 -38.35
N LEU A 250 16.44 11.28 -37.93
CA LEU A 250 16.53 11.64 -36.52
C LEU A 250 15.20 11.45 -35.80
N ARG A 251 14.08 11.74 -36.47
CA ARG A 251 12.72 11.52 -35.93
C ARG A 251 12.44 10.05 -35.62
N ALA A 252 12.94 9.13 -36.44
CA ALA A 252 12.85 7.68 -36.17
C ALA A 252 13.98 7.17 -35.26
N GLY A 253 15.19 7.70 -35.41
CA GLY A 253 16.38 7.27 -34.70
C GLY A 253 16.34 7.57 -33.20
N LEU A 254 15.78 8.71 -32.78
CA LEU A 254 15.71 9.08 -31.36
C LEU A 254 14.77 8.18 -30.54
N PRO A 255 13.53 7.89 -30.97
CA PRO A 255 12.69 6.86 -30.32
C PRO A 255 13.32 5.47 -30.32
N LEU A 256 13.94 5.06 -31.43
CA LEU A 256 14.61 3.77 -31.52
C LEU A 256 15.79 3.67 -30.53
N LEU A 257 16.60 4.72 -30.42
CA LEU A 257 17.70 4.80 -29.47
C LEU A 257 17.19 4.70 -28.03
N ALA A 258 16.12 5.42 -27.69
CA ALA A 258 15.52 5.37 -26.35
C ALA A 258 14.95 3.98 -26.03
N LEU A 259 14.32 3.31 -27.00
CA LEU A 259 13.86 1.91 -26.87
C LEU A 259 15.04 0.97 -26.58
N LEU A 260 16.09 1.01 -27.42
CA LEU A 260 17.27 0.16 -27.26
C LEU A 260 18.00 0.43 -25.94
N ALA A 261 18.14 1.69 -25.54
CA ALA A 261 18.68 2.08 -24.24
C ALA A 261 17.84 1.51 -23.09
N THR A 262 16.51 1.59 -23.18
CA THR A 262 15.60 1.05 -22.15
C THR A 262 15.72 -0.47 -22.05
N LEU A 263 15.78 -1.19 -23.18
CA LEU A 263 15.93 -2.65 -23.21
C LEU A 263 17.28 -3.11 -22.66
N THR A 264 18.38 -2.44 -23.03
CA THR A 264 19.73 -2.77 -22.56
C THR A 264 19.87 -2.55 -21.06
N VAL A 265 19.40 -1.41 -20.55
CA VAL A 265 19.37 -1.11 -19.10
C VAL A 265 18.50 -2.13 -18.36
N THR A 266 17.34 -2.50 -18.91
CA THR A 266 16.47 -3.54 -18.32
C THR A 266 17.19 -4.88 -18.22
N GLY A 267 17.85 -5.32 -19.28
CA GLY A 267 18.64 -6.55 -19.27
C GLY A 267 19.79 -6.51 -18.27
N TRP A 268 20.46 -5.37 -18.11
CA TRP A 268 21.49 -5.18 -17.09
C TRP A 268 20.94 -5.26 -15.67
N VAL A 269 19.84 -4.56 -15.38
CA VAL A 269 19.20 -4.57 -14.05
C VAL A 269 18.66 -5.96 -13.71
N LEU A 270 18.04 -6.67 -14.66
CA LEU A 270 17.55 -8.04 -14.46
C LEU A 270 18.68 -9.02 -14.19
N ARG A 271 19.81 -8.93 -14.92
CA ARG A 271 21.00 -9.73 -14.63
C ARG A 271 21.47 -9.53 -13.20
N GLY A 272 21.54 -8.28 -12.73
CA GLY A 272 21.88 -7.96 -11.34
C GLY A 272 20.89 -8.54 -10.32
N ALA A 273 19.57 -8.47 -10.61
CA ALA A 273 18.55 -9.06 -9.74
C ALA A 273 18.65 -10.59 -9.67
N LEU A 274 18.97 -11.24 -10.79
CA LEU A 274 19.10 -12.70 -10.92
C LEU A 274 20.41 -13.24 -10.35
N ALA A 275 21.44 -12.43 -10.20
CA ALA A 275 22.71 -12.81 -9.59
C ALA A 275 22.59 -13.04 -8.07
N VAL A 276 21.61 -12.42 -7.41
CA VAL A 276 21.35 -12.59 -5.97
C VAL A 276 20.95 -14.05 -5.67
N PRO A 277 21.40 -14.67 -4.56
CA PRO A 277 20.99 -16.02 -4.18
C PRO A 277 19.47 -16.19 -4.09
N ALA A 278 18.98 -17.39 -4.42
CA ALA A 278 17.56 -17.70 -4.30
C ALA A 278 17.19 -17.89 -2.82
N ALA A 279 16.04 -17.38 -2.42
CA ALA A 279 15.52 -17.61 -1.07
C ALA A 279 14.99 -19.04 -0.94
N ALA A 280 15.34 -19.71 0.15
CA ALA A 280 14.80 -21.02 0.49
C ALA A 280 13.29 -20.92 0.80
N GLY A 281 12.49 -21.83 0.24
CA GLY A 281 11.04 -21.88 0.51
C GLY A 281 10.20 -20.82 -0.23
N ALA A 282 10.73 -20.16 -1.25
CA ALA A 282 9.99 -19.14 -1.99
C ALA A 282 8.75 -19.73 -2.72
N THR A 283 7.55 -19.41 -2.23
CA THR A 283 6.31 -19.84 -2.86
C THR A 283 5.96 -18.96 -4.07
N ARG A 284 5.21 -19.53 -5.02
CA ARG A 284 4.66 -18.78 -6.15
C ARG A 284 3.22 -18.37 -5.80
N PRO A 285 2.88 -17.07 -5.83
CA PRO A 285 1.50 -16.66 -5.59
C PRO A 285 0.59 -17.22 -6.69
N ARG A 286 -0.68 -17.44 -6.36
CA ARG A 286 -1.68 -17.93 -7.33
C ARG A 286 -1.92 -16.85 -8.39
N LEU A 287 -2.00 -17.24 -9.66
CA LEU A 287 -2.21 -16.31 -10.77
C LEU A 287 -3.53 -15.52 -10.62
N LEU A 288 -4.56 -16.17 -10.09
CA LEU A 288 -5.89 -15.59 -9.86
C LEU A 288 -5.87 -14.38 -8.92
N TRP A 289 -4.87 -14.24 -8.05
CA TRP A 289 -4.76 -13.07 -7.16
C TRP A 289 -4.32 -11.81 -7.90
N SER A 290 -3.62 -11.97 -9.03
CA SER A 290 -3.17 -10.86 -9.87
C SER A 290 -4.20 -10.45 -10.94
N LEU A 291 -5.19 -11.31 -11.20
CA LEU A 291 -6.26 -11.07 -12.18
C LEU A 291 -7.03 -9.75 -11.94
N PRO A 292 -7.52 -9.41 -10.74
CA PRO A 292 -8.29 -8.18 -10.55
C PRO A 292 -7.48 -6.91 -10.84
N TYR A 293 -6.17 -6.93 -10.60
CA TYR A 293 -5.28 -5.80 -10.92
C TYR A 293 -5.14 -5.60 -12.44
N GLY A 294 -5.07 -6.70 -13.21
CA GLY A 294 -5.05 -6.61 -14.67
C GLY A 294 -6.39 -6.16 -15.25
N LEU A 295 -7.49 -6.67 -14.72
CA LEU A 295 -8.85 -6.24 -15.10
C LEU A 295 -9.09 -4.77 -14.79
N PHE A 296 -8.64 -4.30 -13.63
CA PHE A 296 -8.66 -2.88 -13.30
C PHE A 296 -7.79 -2.07 -14.28
N GLY A 297 -6.57 -2.50 -14.58
CA GLY A 297 -5.70 -1.83 -15.55
C GLY A 297 -6.36 -1.68 -16.93
N LEU A 298 -7.06 -2.72 -17.39
CA LEU A 298 -7.84 -2.68 -18.62
C LEU A 298 -9.00 -1.67 -18.52
N ALA A 299 -9.79 -1.73 -17.45
CA ALA A 299 -10.92 -0.82 -17.23
C ALA A 299 -10.48 0.66 -17.15
N ALA A 300 -9.43 0.94 -16.38
CA ALA A 300 -8.81 2.25 -16.26
C ALA A 300 -8.32 2.75 -17.63
N GLY A 301 -7.64 1.88 -18.39
CA GLY A 301 -7.19 2.21 -19.74
C GLY A 301 -8.35 2.54 -20.69
N VAL A 302 -9.45 1.79 -20.64
CA VAL A 302 -10.64 2.07 -21.45
C VAL A 302 -11.28 3.40 -21.05
N LEU A 303 -11.44 3.69 -19.76
CA LEU A 303 -12.00 4.96 -19.30
C LEU A 303 -11.14 6.16 -19.73
N VAL A 304 -9.81 6.06 -19.58
CA VAL A 304 -8.87 7.11 -20.03
C VAL A 304 -8.88 7.24 -21.56
N LEU A 305 -9.04 6.13 -22.30
CA LEU A 305 -9.19 6.17 -23.74
C LEU A 305 -10.48 6.91 -24.15
N LEU A 306 -11.60 6.62 -23.50
CA LEU A 306 -12.87 7.28 -23.79
C LEU A 306 -12.78 8.79 -23.55
N GLU A 307 -12.17 9.20 -22.43
CA GLU A 307 -11.89 10.62 -22.16
C GLU A 307 -10.97 11.22 -23.23
N GLY A 308 -9.86 10.55 -23.53
CA GLY A 308 -8.85 11.05 -24.45
C GLY A 308 -9.27 11.14 -25.91
N ARG A 309 -10.37 10.48 -26.29
CA ARG A 309 -10.97 10.61 -27.63
C ARG A 309 -11.64 11.97 -27.82
N GLU A 310 -12.26 12.49 -26.77
CA GLU A 310 -12.90 13.81 -26.77
C GLU A 310 -11.88 14.89 -26.39
N GLU A 311 -11.08 14.63 -25.34
CA GLU A 311 -10.16 15.60 -24.73
C GLU A 311 -8.73 15.03 -24.60
N PRO A 312 -7.90 15.06 -25.66
CA PRO A 312 -6.55 14.47 -25.64
C PRO A 312 -5.63 15.05 -24.56
N TYR A 313 -5.76 16.35 -24.26
CA TYR A 313 -4.95 17.02 -23.24
C TYR A 313 -5.29 16.56 -21.81
N ALA A 314 -6.52 16.10 -21.58
CA ALA A 314 -6.95 15.54 -20.30
C ALA A 314 -6.11 14.31 -19.93
N VAL A 315 -5.76 13.47 -20.92
CA VAL A 315 -4.91 12.29 -20.70
C VAL A 315 -3.50 12.67 -20.24
N ILE A 316 -2.94 13.76 -20.76
CA ILE A 316 -1.63 14.26 -20.34
C ILE A 316 -1.69 14.71 -18.89
N VAL A 317 -2.72 15.47 -18.53
CA VAL A 317 -2.96 15.95 -17.15
C VAL A 317 -3.10 14.76 -16.19
N LEU A 318 -3.92 13.76 -16.54
CA LEU A 318 -4.11 12.53 -15.75
C LEU A 318 -2.82 11.73 -15.61
N THR A 319 -2.03 11.63 -16.68
CA THR A 319 -0.78 10.87 -16.66
C THR A 319 0.25 11.52 -15.74
N LEU A 320 0.38 12.86 -15.78
CA LEU A 320 1.26 13.60 -14.91
C LEU A 320 0.79 13.55 -13.44
N SER A 321 -0.53 13.56 -13.21
CA SER A 321 -1.11 13.50 -11.86
C SER A 321 -0.91 12.15 -11.16
N MET A 322 -0.54 11.09 -11.88
CA MET A 322 -0.22 9.77 -11.30
C MET A 322 0.92 9.82 -10.28
N GLY A 323 1.88 10.74 -10.42
CA GLY A 323 2.97 10.92 -9.44
C GLY A 323 2.46 11.46 -8.10
N PRO A 324 1.79 12.63 -8.07
CA PRO A 324 1.07 13.11 -6.91
C PRO A 324 0.06 12.12 -6.33
N ALA A 325 -0.67 11.38 -7.17
CA ALA A 325 -1.58 10.32 -6.75
C ALA A 325 -0.86 9.25 -5.90
N GLU A 326 0.27 8.71 -6.39
CA GLU A 326 1.07 7.74 -5.65
C GLU A 326 1.58 8.32 -4.32
N TRP A 327 2.04 9.58 -4.32
CA TRP A 327 2.45 10.26 -3.09
C TRP A 327 1.32 10.33 -2.06
N LEU A 328 0.12 10.70 -2.48
CA LEU A 328 -1.07 10.76 -1.63
C LEU A 328 -1.48 9.38 -1.08
N LEU A 329 -1.28 8.29 -1.83
CA LEU A 329 -1.53 6.92 -1.34
C LEU A 329 -0.62 6.56 -0.16
N TYR A 330 0.67 6.91 -0.23
CA TYR A 330 1.59 6.70 0.90
C TYR A 330 1.23 7.59 2.09
N ARG A 331 0.85 8.85 1.84
CA ARG A 331 0.41 9.77 2.89
C ARG A 331 -0.85 9.28 3.57
N TYR A 332 -1.86 8.82 2.82
CA TYR A 332 -3.07 8.23 3.36
C TYR A 332 -2.74 7.05 4.28
N ARG A 333 -1.88 6.12 3.85
CA ARG A 333 -1.45 4.98 4.70
C ARG A 333 -0.82 5.44 6.02
N GLY A 334 0.16 6.34 5.96
CA GLY A 334 0.81 6.85 7.19
C GLY A 334 -0.17 7.58 8.11
N LEU A 335 -1.06 8.41 7.55
CA LEU A 335 -2.08 9.12 8.32
C LEU A 335 -3.11 8.17 8.92
N SER A 336 -3.53 7.12 8.22
CA SER A 336 -4.46 6.11 8.74
C SER A 336 -3.82 5.27 9.86
N VAL A 337 -2.54 4.92 9.77
CA VAL A 337 -1.81 4.28 10.88
C VAL A 337 -1.72 5.22 12.09
N ALA A 338 -1.43 6.51 11.87
CA ALA A 338 -1.42 7.50 12.95
C ALA A 338 -2.80 7.68 13.59
N ALA A 339 -3.86 7.68 12.77
CA ALA A 339 -5.24 7.73 13.24
C ALA A 339 -5.59 6.51 14.08
N LEU A 340 -5.24 5.30 13.62
CA LEU A 340 -5.46 4.06 14.37
C LEU A 340 -4.83 4.09 15.76
N ARG A 341 -3.61 4.65 15.87
CA ARG A 341 -2.92 4.81 17.16
C ARG A 341 -3.54 5.87 18.06
N ALA A 342 -4.14 6.92 17.47
CA ALA A 342 -4.69 8.04 18.22
C ALA A 342 -6.16 7.87 18.65
N THR A 343 -6.86 6.84 18.15
CA THR A 343 -8.29 6.66 18.38
C THR A 343 -8.58 5.44 19.26
N ALA A 344 -9.35 5.65 20.33
CA ALA A 344 -9.75 4.58 21.25
C ALA A 344 -11.07 3.89 20.89
N THR A 345 -11.86 4.44 19.95
CA THR A 345 -13.17 3.88 19.55
C THR A 345 -13.26 3.64 18.03
N PRO A 346 -13.99 2.59 17.59
CA PRO A 346 -14.18 2.30 16.16
C PRO A 346 -14.85 3.45 15.39
N THR A 347 -15.81 4.15 16.01
CA THR A 347 -16.49 5.28 15.39
C THR A 347 -15.57 6.49 15.21
N ALA A 348 -14.73 6.79 16.19
CA ALA A 348 -13.73 7.85 16.07
C ALA A 348 -12.70 7.53 14.98
N PHE A 349 -12.29 6.25 14.88
CA PHE A 349 -11.42 5.80 13.80
C PHE A 349 -12.07 5.97 12.43
N LEU A 350 -13.34 5.55 12.27
CA LEU A 350 -14.08 5.71 11.03
C LEU A 350 -14.17 7.18 10.60
N LEU A 351 -14.55 8.08 11.51
CA LEU A 351 -14.67 9.51 11.21
C LEU A 351 -13.32 10.12 10.83
N ARG A 352 -12.23 9.76 11.52
CA ARG A 352 -10.89 10.24 11.16
C ARG A 352 -10.40 9.66 9.84
N SER A 353 -10.60 8.37 9.59
CA SER A 353 -10.25 7.71 8.34
C SER A 353 -11.02 8.31 7.16
N ALA A 354 -12.31 8.59 7.33
CA ALA A 354 -13.14 9.30 6.35
C ALA A 354 -12.65 10.72 6.10
N GLY A 355 -12.29 11.46 7.15
CA GLY A 355 -11.72 12.81 7.03
C GLY A 355 -10.38 12.81 6.29
N ILE A 356 -9.51 11.84 6.57
CA ILE A 356 -8.22 11.67 5.88
C ILE A 356 -8.45 11.28 4.40
N LEU A 357 -9.41 10.41 4.13
CA LEU A 357 -9.79 10.02 2.77
C LEU A 357 -10.26 11.23 1.97
N GLY A 358 -11.21 11.99 2.54
CA GLY A 358 -11.73 13.23 1.94
C GLY A 358 -10.64 14.27 1.71
N LEU A 359 -9.75 14.48 2.70
CA LEU A 359 -8.61 15.39 2.57
C LEU A 359 -7.67 14.97 1.43
N CYS A 360 -7.31 13.69 1.35
CA CYS A 360 -6.40 13.20 0.31
C CYS A 360 -7.06 13.29 -1.08
N LEU A 361 -8.35 12.96 -1.19
CA LEU A 361 -9.10 13.07 -2.44
C LEU A 361 -9.21 14.55 -2.87
N LEU A 362 -9.56 15.46 -1.97
CA LEU A 362 -9.60 16.89 -2.27
C LEU A 362 -8.22 17.43 -2.65
N ALA A 363 -7.15 17.03 -1.94
CA ALA A 363 -5.79 17.43 -2.28
C ALA A 363 -5.34 16.89 -3.65
N TYR A 364 -5.86 15.75 -4.09
CA TYR A 364 -5.62 15.21 -5.42
C TYR A 364 -6.40 15.96 -6.51
N LEU A 365 -7.67 16.25 -6.27
CA LEU A 365 -8.58 16.87 -7.23
C LEU A 365 -8.39 18.38 -7.38
N ALA A 366 -8.00 19.07 -6.31
CA ALA A 366 -7.81 20.52 -6.30
C ALA A 366 -6.86 21.05 -7.39
N PRO A 367 -5.66 20.47 -7.63
CA PRO A 367 -4.79 20.90 -8.72
C PRO A 367 -5.27 20.48 -10.11
N LEU A 368 -6.15 19.47 -10.21
CA LEU A 368 -6.69 19.01 -11.49
C LEU A 368 -7.74 19.95 -12.07
N LEU A 369 -8.48 20.67 -11.23
CA LEU A 369 -9.46 21.67 -11.67
C LEU A 369 -8.83 22.80 -12.50
N PRO A 370 -7.82 23.55 -12.02
CA PRO A 370 -7.17 24.57 -12.84
C PRO A 370 -6.43 23.95 -14.02
N ALA A 371 -5.91 22.73 -13.91
CA ALA A 371 -5.32 22.04 -15.06
C ALA A 371 -6.35 21.77 -16.16
N ALA A 372 -7.56 21.30 -15.82
CA ALA A 372 -8.66 21.10 -16.76
C ALA A 372 -9.01 22.40 -17.50
N LEU A 373 -9.15 23.49 -16.74
CA LEU A 373 -9.47 24.81 -17.27
C LEU A 373 -8.37 25.35 -18.21
N LEU A 374 -7.10 25.10 -17.88
CA LEU A 374 -5.97 25.49 -18.73
C LEU A 374 -5.88 24.68 -20.02
N THR A 375 -6.28 23.40 -19.99
CA THR A 375 -6.27 22.53 -21.17
C THR A 375 -7.55 22.58 -21.98
N GLY A 376 -8.59 23.27 -21.51
CA GLY A 376 -9.90 23.33 -22.14
C GLY A 376 -10.77 22.07 -21.96
N ALA A 377 -10.33 21.12 -21.14
CA ALA A 377 -11.03 19.86 -20.92
C ALA A 377 -12.21 20.06 -19.96
N ASP A 378 -13.27 19.24 -20.10
CA ASP A 378 -14.40 19.27 -19.18
C ASP A 378 -13.95 18.94 -17.74
N PRO A 379 -14.02 19.91 -16.80
CA PRO A 379 -13.60 19.67 -15.43
C PRO A 379 -14.42 18.57 -14.75
N VAL A 380 -15.70 18.39 -15.11
CA VAL A 380 -16.56 17.41 -14.44
C VAL A 380 -16.13 16.00 -14.81
N ALA A 381 -16.03 15.68 -16.10
CA ALA A 381 -15.55 14.38 -16.57
C ALA A 381 -14.15 14.06 -16.02
N LEU A 382 -13.21 15.01 -16.12
CA LEU A 382 -11.83 14.83 -15.66
C LEU A 382 -11.75 14.53 -14.15
N LEU A 383 -12.44 15.32 -13.32
CA LEU A 383 -12.38 15.17 -11.87
C LEU A 383 -13.06 13.87 -11.41
N LEU A 384 -14.18 13.49 -12.03
CA LEU A 384 -14.86 12.23 -11.71
C LEU A 384 -14.00 11.03 -12.11
N LEU A 385 -13.40 11.06 -13.30
CA LEU A 385 -12.48 10.01 -13.75
C LEU A 385 -11.27 9.90 -12.82
N ALA A 386 -10.64 11.04 -12.48
CA ALA A 386 -9.53 11.09 -11.54
C ALA A 386 -9.91 10.52 -10.16
N ALA A 387 -11.09 10.88 -9.64
CA ALA A 387 -11.60 10.35 -8.38
C ALA A 387 -11.78 8.83 -8.42
N VAL A 388 -12.36 8.28 -9.49
CA VAL A 388 -12.49 6.83 -9.71
C VAL A 388 -11.13 6.14 -9.70
N LEU A 389 -10.19 6.62 -10.52
CA LEU A 389 -8.87 6.00 -10.65
C LEU A 389 -8.11 6.02 -9.32
N TRP A 390 -8.10 7.15 -8.63
CA TRP A 390 -7.39 7.27 -7.35
C TRP A 390 -8.00 6.41 -6.25
N THR A 391 -9.34 6.44 -6.08
CA THR A 391 -10.03 5.62 -5.07
C THR A 391 -9.92 4.13 -5.34
N ALA A 392 -9.97 3.71 -6.60
CA ALA A 392 -9.77 2.31 -6.99
C ALA A 392 -8.33 1.83 -6.74
N LEU A 393 -7.32 2.67 -7.04
CA LEU A 393 -5.92 2.38 -6.73
C LEU A 393 -5.68 2.30 -5.22
N LEU A 394 -6.33 3.17 -4.45
CA LEU A 394 -6.31 3.12 -3.00
C LEU A 394 -6.82 1.77 -2.48
N LEU A 395 -8.03 1.36 -2.89
CA LEU A 395 -8.61 0.07 -2.51
C LEU A 395 -7.70 -1.11 -2.89
N GLN A 396 -7.12 -1.08 -4.08
CA GLN A 396 -6.15 -2.08 -4.54
C GLN A 396 -4.89 -2.13 -3.70
N ALA A 397 -4.38 -0.97 -3.29
CA ALA A 397 -3.23 -0.89 -2.40
C ALA A 397 -3.56 -1.53 -1.04
N PHE A 398 -4.78 -1.41 -0.54
CA PHE A 398 -5.23 -2.07 0.69
C PHE A 398 -5.70 -3.52 0.50
N GLY A 399 -5.51 -4.09 -0.71
CA GLY A 399 -5.83 -5.50 -1.00
C GLY A 399 -7.28 -5.76 -1.43
N ALA A 400 -8.12 -4.73 -1.49
CA ALA A 400 -9.51 -4.82 -1.93
C ALA A 400 -9.65 -4.71 -3.46
N ALA A 401 -8.97 -5.59 -4.19
CA ALA A 401 -8.84 -5.48 -5.64
C ALA A 401 -10.13 -5.82 -6.41
N TRP A 402 -10.88 -6.86 -5.98
CA TRP A 402 -12.08 -7.30 -6.69
C TRP A 402 -13.21 -6.27 -6.76
N PRO A 403 -13.62 -5.62 -5.66
CA PRO A 403 -14.64 -4.57 -5.71
C PRO A 403 -14.22 -3.43 -6.65
N SER A 404 -12.96 -3.00 -6.56
CA SER A 404 -12.45 -1.92 -7.41
C SER A 404 -12.45 -2.27 -8.89
N ALA A 405 -12.02 -3.50 -9.24
CA ALA A 405 -11.99 -3.98 -10.62
C ALA A 405 -13.42 -4.14 -11.17
N GLY A 406 -14.33 -4.72 -10.39
CA GLY A 406 -15.73 -4.90 -10.78
C GLY A 406 -16.41 -3.57 -11.08
N ILE A 407 -16.32 -2.60 -10.17
CA ILE A 407 -16.94 -1.27 -10.35
C ILE A 407 -16.35 -0.55 -11.57
N CYS A 408 -15.02 -0.54 -11.71
CA CYS A 408 -14.37 0.11 -12.85
C CYS A 408 -14.72 -0.57 -14.18
N LEU A 409 -14.79 -1.91 -14.22
CA LEU A 409 -15.22 -2.66 -15.41
C LEU A 409 -16.66 -2.35 -15.78
N THR A 410 -17.58 -2.24 -14.81
CA THR A 410 -18.97 -1.88 -15.09
C THR A 410 -19.09 -0.47 -15.65
N ALA A 411 -18.31 0.49 -15.13
CA ALA A 411 -18.28 1.85 -15.66
C ALA A 411 -17.68 1.90 -17.07
N ALA A 412 -16.54 1.23 -17.28
CA ALA A 412 -15.87 1.16 -18.58
C ALA A 412 -16.73 0.47 -19.64
N GLY A 413 -17.36 -0.66 -19.28
CA GLY A 413 -18.25 -1.42 -20.16
C GLY A 413 -19.53 -0.64 -20.49
N GLY A 414 -20.14 0.03 -19.50
CA GLY A 414 -21.32 0.86 -19.70
C GLY A 414 -21.03 2.05 -20.61
N ALA A 415 -20.00 2.84 -20.29
CA ALA A 415 -19.61 3.99 -21.12
C ALA A 415 -19.17 3.55 -22.53
N GLY A 416 -18.37 2.48 -22.63
CA GLY A 416 -17.92 1.93 -23.90
C GLY A 416 -19.07 1.40 -24.77
N ALA A 417 -20.06 0.72 -24.17
CA ALA A 417 -21.24 0.26 -24.89
C ALA A 417 -22.06 1.42 -25.45
N VAL A 418 -22.24 2.51 -24.68
CA VAL A 418 -22.94 3.70 -25.16
C VAL A 418 -22.22 4.32 -26.37
N VAL A 419 -20.88 4.41 -26.34
CA VAL A 419 -20.09 4.92 -27.46
C VAL A 419 -20.17 4.01 -28.69
N VAL A 420 -20.01 2.70 -28.51
CA VAL A 420 -20.01 1.74 -29.64
C VAL A 420 -21.39 1.63 -30.29
N PHE A 421 -22.45 1.53 -29.48
CA PHE A 421 -23.82 1.33 -29.97
C PHE A 421 -24.61 2.63 -30.17
N HIS A 422 -23.97 3.80 -29.97
CA HIS A 422 -24.58 5.12 -30.17
C HIS A 422 -25.90 5.30 -29.39
N LEU A 423 -25.92 4.83 -28.14
CA LEU A 423 -27.11 4.83 -27.30
C LEU A 423 -27.37 6.21 -26.65
N PRO A 424 -28.62 6.61 -26.39
CA PRO A 424 -28.91 7.75 -25.51
C PRO A 424 -28.42 7.45 -24.08
N PRO A 425 -27.88 8.43 -23.31
CA PRO A 425 -27.89 9.89 -23.53
C PRO A 425 -26.75 10.44 -24.40
N GLY A 426 -25.94 9.57 -25.04
CA GLY A 426 -24.78 9.95 -25.85
C GLY A 426 -23.44 9.86 -25.12
N ALA A 427 -22.35 9.84 -25.88
CA ALA A 427 -20.98 9.62 -25.39
C ALA A 427 -20.54 10.64 -24.31
N ALA A 428 -20.87 11.91 -24.53
CA ALA A 428 -20.47 13.01 -23.65
C ALA A 428 -21.03 12.90 -22.23
N LEU A 429 -22.22 12.33 -22.04
CA LEU A 429 -22.86 12.17 -20.72
C LEU A 429 -22.61 10.79 -20.11
N ALA A 430 -22.35 9.76 -20.92
CA ALA A 430 -22.17 8.40 -20.43
C ALA A 430 -20.93 8.25 -19.54
N LEU A 431 -19.82 8.88 -19.91
CA LEU A 431 -18.58 8.82 -19.16
C LEU A 431 -18.65 9.51 -17.79
N PRO A 432 -19.09 10.78 -17.66
CA PRO A 432 -19.20 11.44 -16.36
C PRO A 432 -20.26 10.76 -15.47
N LEU A 433 -21.39 10.27 -16.02
CA LEU A 433 -22.37 9.53 -15.24
C LEU A 433 -21.81 8.20 -14.71
N GLY A 434 -21.14 7.44 -15.56
CA GLY A 434 -20.48 6.19 -15.18
C GLY A 434 -19.39 6.42 -14.14
N CYS A 435 -18.54 7.43 -14.33
CA CYS A 435 -17.50 7.79 -13.38
C CYS A 435 -18.07 8.33 -12.06
N GLY A 436 -19.14 9.12 -12.09
CA GLY A 436 -19.82 9.61 -10.90
C GLY A 436 -20.40 8.47 -10.05
N ALA A 437 -21.14 7.56 -10.68
CA ALA A 437 -21.67 6.37 -10.00
C ALA A 437 -20.55 5.48 -9.44
N ALA A 438 -19.48 5.26 -10.22
CA ALA A 438 -18.32 4.49 -9.78
C ALA A 438 -17.61 5.16 -8.60
N ALA A 439 -17.39 6.48 -8.63
CA ALA A 439 -16.73 7.22 -7.56
C ALA A 439 -17.52 7.12 -6.24
N LEU A 440 -18.85 7.21 -6.30
CA LEU A 440 -19.72 7.01 -5.14
C LEU A 440 -19.61 5.58 -4.60
N CYS A 441 -19.70 4.57 -5.46
CA CYS A 441 -19.60 3.16 -5.05
C CYS A 441 -18.21 2.84 -4.46
N LEU A 442 -17.13 3.33 -5.06
CA LEU A 442 -15.77 3.16 -4.59
C LEU A 442 -15.54 3.88 -3.26
N SER A 443 -16.08 5.08 -3.09
CA SER A 443 -16.00 5.83 -1.84
C SER A 443 -16.75 5.11 -0.72
N ALA A 444 -17.96 4.59 -0.99
CA ALA A 444 -18.70 3.77 -0.04
C ALA A 444 -17.92 2.49 0.33
N CYS A 445 -17.32 1.80 -0.65
CA CYS A 445 -16.47 0.63 -0.40
C CYS A 445 -15.23 1.00 0.44
N ALA A 446 -14.58 2.13 0.16
CA ALA A 446 -13.42 2.61 0.91
C ALA A 446 -13.80 2.93 2.35
N LEU A 447 -14.91 3.62 2.60
CA LEU A 447 -15.39 3.89 3.95
C LEU A 447 -15.75 2.61 4.70
N TRP A 448 -16.38 1.65 4.02
CA TRP A 448 -16.80 0.38 4.63
C TRP A 448 -15.61 -0.53 4.98
N LEU A 449 -14.59 -0.60 4.11
CA LEU A 449 -13.42 -1.46 4.30
C LEU A 449 -12.33 -0.80 5.14
N LEU A 450 -12.01 0.47 4.87
CA LEU A 450 -10.90 1.20 5.50
C LEU A 450 -11.33 1.94 6.77
N GLY A 451 -12.63 2.07 7.02
CA GLY A 451 -13.18 2.60 8.27
C GLY A 451 -13.24 1.58 9.40
N ARG A 452 -12.94 0.30 9.13
CA ARG A 452 -12.94 -0.77 10.15
C ARG A 452 -11.54 -0.95 10.74
N PRO A 453 -11.38 -0.90 12.08
CA PRO A 453 -10.08 -1.09 12.73
C PRO A 453 -9.62 -2.55 12.71
N ALA A 454 -10.55 -3.50 12.54
CA ALA A 454 -10.26 -4.93 12.40
C ALA A 454 -11.22 -5.58 11.39
N PRO A 455 -10.81 -6.65 10.70
CA PRO A 455 -11.67 -7.38 9.76
C PRO A 455 -12.88 -8.05 10.43
N HIS A 456 -12.88 -8.18 11.76
CA HIS A 456 -13.97 -8.75 12.57
C HIS A 456 -14.88 -7.69 13.22
N ALA A 457 -14.62 -6.40 12.99
CA ALA A 457 -15.38 -5.29 13.56
C ALA A 457 -16.61 -4.91 12.74
#